data_AF-A0A235FCG4-F1
#
_entry.id   AF-A0A235FCG4-F1
#
_cell.length_a   1.000
_cell.length_b   1.000
_cell.length_c   1.000
_cell.angle_alpha   90.00
_cell.angle_beta   90.00
_cell.angle_gamma   90.00
#
_symmetry.space_group_name_H-M   'P 1'
#
loop_
_entity.id
_entity.type
_entity.pdbx_description
1 polymer ?
#
loop_
_entity_poly.entity_id
_entity_poly.type
_entity_poly.pdbx_seq_one_letter_code
_entity_poly.pdbx_strand_id
1 'polypeptide(L)'
;MAFYFFLYWHFFVMVMLVMLLSGLTAAFFPRVHILKIAAASAISGILYAVIYDVIELSFYPAVMNIVFSLLSTGIIKYNHFLRKTAEEIEAKDR
;
A
#
# COMPACT_ATOMS: atom_id res chain seq x y z
N MET A 1 -27.43 -10.23 -7.00
CA MET A 1 -26.46 -11.17 -6.41
C MET A 1 -25.12 -11.16 -7.16
N ALA A 2 -25.09 -11.53 -8.46
CA ALA A 2 -23.83 -11.57 -9.24
C ALA A 2 -23.07 -10.24 -9.30
N PHE A 3 -23.77 -9.11 -9.47
CA PHE A 3 -23.13 -7.78 -9.53
C PHE A 3 -22.32 -7.42 -8.28
N TYR A 4 -22.90 -7.60 -7.08
CA TYR A 4 -22.19 -7.34 -5.82
C TYR A 4 -20.97 -8.24 -5.65
N PHE A 5 -21.09 -9.52 -6.03
CA PHE A 5 -19.97 -10.44 -6.00
C PHE A 5 -18.81 -9.95 -6.89
N PHE A 6 -19.09 -9.54 -8.13
CA PHE A 6 -18.08 -8.97 -9.01
C PHE A 6 -17.47 -7.67 -8.47
N LEU A 7 -18.27 -6.80 -7.86
CA LEU A 7 -17.79 -5.55 -7.27
C LEU A 7 -16.83 -5.81 -6.10
N TYR A 8 -17.19 -6.70 -5.16
CA TYR A 8 -16.32 -7.07 -4.03
C TYR A 8 -15.05 -7.80 -4.48
N TRP A 9 -15.18 -8.70 -5.45
CA TRP A 9 -14.04 -9.39 -6.03
C TRP A 9 -13.07 -8.41 -6.70
N HIS A 10 -13.60 -7.48 -7.50
CA HIS A 10 -12.78 -6.49 -8.19
C HIS A 10 -12.10 -5.53 -7.22
N PHE A 11 -12.83 -5.10 -6.18
CA PHE A 11 -12.27 -4.31 -5.08
C PHE A 11 -11.11 -5.03 -4.38
N PHE A 12 -11.28 -6.32 -4.07
CA PHE A 12 -10.24 -7.12 -3.42
C PHE A 12 -8.98 -7.21 -4.28
N VAL A 13 -9.12 -7.49 -5.58
CA VAL A 13 -8.00 -7.50 -6.53
C VAL A 13 -7.29 -6.15 -6.57
N MET A 14 -8.04 -5.05 -6.56
CA MET A 14 -7.48 -3.70 -6.57
C MET A 14 -6.65 -3.41 -5.31
N VAL A 15 -7.16 -3.76 -4.13
CA VAL A 15 -6.42 -3.62 -2.86
C VAL A 15 -5.13 -4.45 -2.87
N MET A 16 -5.19 -5.70 -3.37
CA MET A 16 -3.98 -6.54 -3.50
C MET A 16 -2.93 -5.92 -4.43
N LEU A 17 -3.35 -5.36 -5.56
CA LEU A 17 -2.45 -4.68 -6.50
C LEU A 17 -1.82 -3.43 -5.86
N VAL A 18 -2.61 -2.62 -5.16
CA VAL A 18 -2.09 -1.45 -4.44
C VAL A 18 -1.10 -1.87 -3.35
N MET A 19 -1.38 -2.95 -2.62
CA MET A 19 -0.49 -3.48 -1.59
C MET A 19 0.84 -3.98 -2.19
N LEU A 20 0.80 -4.68 -3.31
CA LEU A 20 1.98 -5.12 -4.04
C LEU A 20 2.80 -3.94 -4.58
N LEU A 21 2.16 -2.98 -5.24
CA LEU A 21 2.84 -1.82 -5.81
C LEU A 21 3.44 -0.91 -4.74
N SER A 22 2.74 -0.69 -3.61
CA SER A 22 3.26 0.09 -2.49
C SER A 22 4.46 -0.59 -1.82
N GLY A 23 4.41 -1.91 -1.61
CA GLY A 23 5.55 -2.68 -1.10
C GLY A 23 6.73 -2.67 -2.06
N LEU A 24 6.46 -2.85 -3.36
CA LEU A 24 7.48 -2.85 -4.41
C LEU A 24 8.17 -1.48 -4.52
N THR A 25 7.39 -0.39 -4.55
CA THR A 25 7.93 0.97 -4.57
C THR A 25 8.74 1.28 -3.32
N ALA A 26 8.32 0.80 -2.14
CA ALA A 26 9.08 0.93 -0.90
C ALA A 26 10.42 0.15 -0.93
N ALA A 27 10.45 -1.02 -1.57
CA ALA A 27 11.65 -1.84 -1.68
C ALA A 27 12.69 -1.25 -2.66
N PHE A 28 12.23 -0.76 -3.82
CA PHE A 28 13.12 -0.11 -4.80
C PHE A 28 13.54 1.30 -4.38
N PHE A 29 12.65 2.03 -3.70
CA PHE A 29 12.89 3.42 -3.31
C PHE A 29 12.72 3.61 -1.78
N PRO A 30 13.63 3.08 -0.96
CA PRO A 30 13.53 3.15 0.51
C PRO A 30 13.53 4.59 1.05
N ARG A 31 14.02 5.56 0.26
CA ARG A 31 14.02 6.99 0.59
C ARG A 31 12.67 7.69 0.40
N VAL A 32 11.69 7.07 -0.27
CA VAL A 32 10.38 7.69 -0.49
C VAL A 32 9.62 7.75 0.83
N HIS A 33 9.07 8.92 1.16
CA HIS A 33 8.32 9.10 2.40
C HIS A 33 7.03 8.27 2.39
N ILE A 34 6.71 7.60 3.50
CA ILE A 34 5.56 6.68 3.58
C ILE A 34 4.24 7.37 3.24
N LEU A 35 4.11 8.64 3.63
CA LEU A 35 2.96 9.48 3.31
C LEU A 35 2.75 9.71 1.81
N LYS A 36 3.82 9.73 0.99
CA LYS A 36 3.68 9.87 -0.47
C LYS A 36 3.05 8.62 -1.09
N ILE A 37 3.46 7.45 -0.62
CA ILE A 37 2.90 6.16 -1.05
C ILE A 37 1.45 6.02 -0.59
N ALA A 38 1.16 6.42 0.65
CA ALA A 38 -0.21 6.44 1.18
C ALA A 38 -1.13 7.41 0.41
N ALA A 39 -0.66 8.62 0.11
CA ALA A 39 -1.41 9.59 -0.67
C ALA A 39 -1.70 9.10 -2.10
N ALA A 40 -0.70 8.53 -2.79
CA ALA A 40 -0.90 7.91 -4.11
C ALA A 40 -1.91 6.76 -4.06
N SER A 41 -1.86 5.94 -3.00
CA SER A 41 -2.80 4.84 -2.79
C SER A 41 -4.22 5.34 -2.51
N ALA A 42 -4.38 6.42 -1.74
CA ALA A 42 -5.66 7.08 -1.52
C ALA A 42 -6.29 7.59 -2.83
N ILE A 43 -5.48 8.30 -3.64
CA ILE A 43 -5.90 8.82 -4.95
C ILE A 43 -6.36 7.67 -5.85
N SER A 44 -5.64 6.53 -5.85
CA SER A 44 -6.07 5.36 -6.64
C SER A 44 -7.43 4.81 -6.20
N GLY A 45 -7.74 4.86 -4.89
CA GLY A 45 -9.04 4.43 -4.35
C GLY A 45 -10.18 5.38 -4.76
N ILE A 46 -9.91 6.69 -4.79
CA ILE A 46 -10.88 7.68 -5.26
C ILE A 46 -11.11 7.55 -6.77
N LEU A 47 -10.03 7.41 -7.56
CA LEU A 47 -10.13 7.21 -9.01
C LEU A 47 -10.93 5.95 -9.35
N TYR A 48 -10.72 4.87 -8.60
CA TYR A 48 -11.53 3.66 -8.73
C TYR A 48 -13.02 3.95 -8.55
N ALA A 49 -13.39 4.68 -7.49
CA ALA A 49 -14.78 5.01 -7.23
C ALA A 49 -15.42 5.89 -8.31
N VAL A 50 -14.63 6.78 -8.93
CA VAL A 50 -15.08 7.61 -10.06
C VAL A 50 -15.27 6.78 -11.32
N ILE A 51 -14.36 5.87 -11.65
CA ILE A 51 -14.42 5.02 -12.85
C ILE A 51 -15.64 4.09 -12.83
N TYR A 52 -15.99 3.58 -11.65
CA TYR A 52 -17.10 2.65 -11.46
C TYR A 52 -18.42 3.32 -11.04
N ASP A 53 -18.48 4.66 -11.08
CA ASP A 53 -19.66 5.48 -10.76
C ASP A 53 -20.27 5.17 -9.36
N VAL A 54 -19.40 4.89 -8.39
CA VAL A 54 -19.73 4.61 -6.99
C VAL A 54 -19.08 5.63 -6.07
N ILE A 55 -19.24 6.91 -6.42
CA ILE A 55 -18.63 8.05 -5.73
C ILE A 55 -19.07 8.13 -4.26
N GLU A 56 -20.31 7.78 -3.94
CA GLU A 56 -20.81 7.74 -2.55
C GLU A 56 -20.00 6.80 -1.66
N LEU A 57 -19.44 5.74 -2.24
CA LEU A 57 -18.58 4.80 -1.54
C LEU A 57 -17.10 5.18 -1.56
N SER A 58 -16.68 6.25 -2.26
CA SER A 58 -15.26 6.61 -2.52
C SER A 58 -14.37 6.72 -1.28
N PHE A 59 -14.96 7.05 -0.12
CA PHE A 59 -14.25 7.09 1.14
C PHE A 59 -13.70 5.71 1.55
N TYR A 60 -14.48 4.65 1.37
CA TYR A 60 -14.10 3.29 1.74
C TYR A 60 -12.85 2.74 0.98
N PRO A 61 -12.79 2.74 -0.36
CA PRO A 61 -11.59 2.34 -1.11
C PRO A 61 -10.38 3.21 -0.79
N ALA A 62 -10.58 4.52 -0.60
CA ALA A 62 -9.49 5.42 -0.26
C ALA A 62 -8.84 5.01 1.08
N VAL A 63 -9.65 4.83 2.13
CA VAL A 63 -9.17 4.43 3.46
C VAL A 63 -8.52 3.05 3.43
N MET A 64 -9.16 2.07 2.78
CA MET A 64 -8.62 0.71 2.69
C MET A 64 -7.26 0.71 1.99
N ASN A 65 -7.12 1.42 0.87
CA ASN A 65 -5.85 1.52 0.17
C ASN A 65 -4.77 2.22 1.00
N ILE A 66 -5.12 3.24 1.78
CA ILE A 66 -4.18 3.86 2.72
C ILE A 66 -3.69 2.82 3.73
N VAL A 67 -4.61 2.12 4.41
CA VAL A 67 -4.25 1.15 5.45
C VAL A 67 -3.36 0.04 4.91
N PHE A 68 -3.75 -0.59 3.80
CA PHE A 68 -2.99 -1.69 3.22
C PHE A 68 -1.65 -1.25 2.62
N SER A 69 -1.59 -0.05 2.01
CA SER A 69 -0.31 0.48 1.52
C SER A 69 0.66 0.84 2.65
N LEU A 70 0.15 1.36 3.76
CA LEU A 70 0.94 1.63 4.96
C LEU A 70 1.48 0.35 5.58
N LEU A 71 0.66 -0.71 5.67
CA LEU A 71 1.09 -2.02 6.17
C LEU A 71 2.23 -2.58 5.31
N SER A 72 2.02 -2.64 3.99
CA SER A 72 3.01 -3.17 3.06
C SER A 72 4.33 -2.38 3.09
N THR A 73 4.23 -1.05 2.98
CA THR A 73 5.39 -0.15 3.04
C THR A 73 6.10 -0.21 4.38
N GLY A 74 5.34 -0.30 5.48
CA GLY A 74 5.85 -0.37 6.84
C GLY A 74 6.68 -1.61 7.08
N ILE A 75 6.21 -2.79 6.65
CA ILE A 75 6.94 -4.06 6.74
C ILE A 75 8.27 -3.98 6.00
N ILE A 76 8.27 -3.44 4.77
CA ILE A 76 9.48 -3.32 3.96
C ILE A 76 10.49 -2.37 4.61
N LYS A 77 10.05 -1.20 5.08
CA LYS A 77 10.93 -0.25 5.77
C LYS A 77 11.46 -0.80 7.09
N TYR A 78 10.65 -1.53 7.83
CA TYR A 78 11.07 -2.19 9.05
C TYR A 78 12.15 -3.26 8.77
N ASN A 79 11.99 -4.04 7.71
CA ASN A 79 13.01 -5.00 7.28
C ASN A 79 14.33 -4.30 6.88
N HIS A 80 14.26 -3.20 6.12
CA HIS A 80 15.44 -2.39 5.82
C HIS A 80 16.13 -1.84 7.07
N PHE A 81 15.35 -1.40 8.06
CA PHE A 81 15.88 -0.93 9.33
C PHE A 81 16.60 -2.05 10.09
N LEU A 82 15.97 -3.23 10.22
CA LEU A 82 16.59 -4.38 10.89
C LEU A 82 17.89 -4.83 10.22
N ARG A 83 17.93 -4.89 8.89
CA ARG A 83 19.14 -5.23 8.14
C ARG A 83 20.29 -4.26 8.42
N LYS A 84 19.99 -2.96 8.42
CA LYS A 84 20.99 -1.92 8.72
C LYS A 84 21.50 -2.05 10.16
N THR A 85 20.62 -2.28 11.12
CA THR A 85 21.00 -2.48 12.52
C THR A 85 21.87 -3.73 12.69
N ALA A 86 21.57 -4.82 12.00
CA ALA A 86 22.39 -6.03 12.03
C ALA A 86 23.81 -5.78 11.48
N GLU A 87 23.94 -5.09 10.35
CA GLU A 87 25.22 -4.70 9.76
C GLU A 87 26.05 -3.81 10.70
N GLU A 88 25.40 -2.86 11.40
CA GLU A 88 26.06 -1.99 12.39
C GLU A 88 26.57 -2.76 13.62
N ILE A 89 25.82 -3.78 14.07
CA ILE A 89 26.22 -4.64 15.20
C ILE A 89 27.42 -5.51 14.80
N GLU A 90 27.38 -6.16 13.63
CA GLU A 90 28.50 -6.96 13.13
C GLU A 90 29.78 -6.14 12.91
N ALA A 91 29.64 -4.90 12.44
CA ALA A 91 30.77 -4.00 12.23
C ALA A 91 31.42 -3.52 13.53
N LYS A 92 30.68 -3.53 14.65
CA LYS A 92 31.17 -3.13 15.98
C LYS A 92 31.85 -4.28 16.74
N ASP A 93 31.53 -5.52 16.38
CA ASP A 93 32.07 -6.73 16.99
C ASP A 93 33.39 -7.21 16.33
N ARG A 94 33.77 -6.59 15.19
CA ARG A 94 35.08 -6.73 14.55
C ARG A 94 36.03 -5.61 14.93
#